data_AF-A0A350CS25-F1
#
_entry.id   AF-A0A350CS25-F1
#
_cell.length_a   1.000
_cell.length_b   1.000
_cell.length_c   1.000
_cell.angle_alpha   90.00
_cell.angle_beta   90.00
_cell.angle_gamma   90.00
#
_symmetry.space_group_name_H-M   'P 1'
#
loop_
_entity.id
_entity.type
_entity.pdbx_description
1 polymer ?
#
loop_
_entity_poly.entity_id
_entity_poly.type
_entity_poly.pdbx_seq_one_letter_code
_entity_poly.pdbx_strand_id
1 'polypeptide(L)'
;MFSPEDFARLQFLVGRWKGHSADGKEFYEEYGRTAPNVFQSHRYASAAFDGRSDGSTISFKDGEVISQWGEFTWKAASIGDDGAVFEPVNAPARFEWRRIDDATLEAQQRWRAEGKEQQHTVRLTRV
;
A
#
# COMPACT_ATOMS: atom_id res chain seq x y z
N MET A 1 -11.85 3.55 15.95
CA MET A 1 -11.52 4.83 15.33
C MET A 1 -10.02 5.03 15.46
N PHE A 2 -9.34 5.47 14.41
CA PHE A 2 -7.89 5.70 14.42
C PHE A 2 -7.55 7.10 14.95
N SER A 3 -6.38 7.23 15.56
CA SER A 3 -5.79 8.51 15.93
C SER A 3 -4.78 8.98 14.86
N PRO A 4 -4.36 10.25 14.89
CA PRO A 4 -3.24 10.73 14.08
C PRO A 4 -1.94 9.95 14.34
N GLU A 5 -1.72 9.45 15.55
CA GLU A 5 -0.56 8.65 15.92
C GLU A 5 -0.60 7.27 15.25
N ASP A 6 -1.77 6.62 15.22
CA ASP A 6 -1.94 5.38 14.48
C ASP A 6 -1.66 5.59 12.99
N PHE A 7 -2.18 6.67 12.40
CA PHE A 7 -1.90 6.99 11.00
C PHE A 7 -0.43 7.27 10.74
N ALA A 8 0.28 7.92 11.67
CA ALA A 8 1.71 8.19 11.56
C ALA A 8 2.55 6.90 11.52
N ARG A 9 2.06 5.77 12.05
CA ARG A 9 2.77 4.48 11.95
C ARG A 9 2.98 4.01 10.51
N LEU A 10 2.17 4.46 9.55
CA LEU A 10 2.37 4.18 8.11
C LEU A 10 3.66 4.78 7.53
N GLN A 11 4.42 5.56 8.31
CA GLN A 11 5.71 6.13 7.91
C GLN A 11 6.72 5.09 7.40
N PHE A 12 6.59 3.80 7.79
CA PHE A 12 7.44 2.73 7.25
C PHE A 12 7.33 2.56 5.73
N LEU A 13 6.21 2.99 5.12
CA LEU A 13 6.03 2.95 3.67
C LEU A 13 6.92 3.96 2.94
N VAL A 14 7.25 5.09 3.58
CA VAL A 14 7.88 6.23 2.90
C VAL A 14 9.26 5.85 2.37
N GLY A 15 9.45 6.00 1.07
CA GLY A 15 10.68 5.64 0.38
C GLY A 15 10.44 5.21 -1.05
N ARG A 16 11.51 4.75 -1.69
CA ARG A 16 11.52 4.20 -3.04
C ARG A 16 11.73 2.71 -2.96
N TRP A 17 10.97 1.99 -3.76
CA TRP A 17 10.85 0.55 -3.69
C TRP A 17 10.85 -0.06 -5.07
N LYS A 18 11.38 -1.28 -5.16
CA LYS A 18 11.37 -2.12 -6.34
C LYS A 18 10.62 -3.40 -6.01
N GLY A 19 9.65 -3.77 -6.84
CA GLY A 19 8.92 -5.02 -6.75
C GLY A 19 8.99 -5.81 -8.05
N HIS A 20 8.45 -7.03 -8.01
CA HIS A 20 8.24 -7.85 -9.21
C HIS A 20 6.76 -8.19 -9.32
N SER A 21 6.18 -7.99 -10.50
CA SER A 21 4.82 -8.44 -10.80
C SER A 21 4.77 -9.96 -10.97
N ALA A 22 3.57 -10.52 -11.03
CA ALA A 22 3.36 -11.97 -11.18
C ALA A 22 3.98 -12.56 -12.46
N ASP A 23 4.19 -11.75 -13.50
CA ASP A 23 4.89 -12.13 -14.74
C ASP A 23 6.42 -11.96 -14.65
N GLY A 24 6.95 -11.62 -13.48
CA GLY A 24 8.39 -11.44 -13.21
C GLY A 24 8.97 -10.10 -13.66
N LYS A 25 8.16 -9.19 -14.22
CA LYS A 25 8.64 -7.86 -14.58
C LYS A 25 8.90 -7.01 -13.35
N GLU A 26 9.99 -6.26 -13.38
CA GLU A 26 10.26 -5.25 -12.35
C GLU A 26 9.27 -4.08 -12.48
N PHE A 27 8.87 -3.55 -11.34
CA PHE A 27 8.20 -2.26 -11.25
C PHE A 27 8.77 -1.48 -10.07
N TYR A 28 8.57 -0.17 -10.10
CA TYR A 28 9.13 0.75 -9.11
C TYR A 28 8.01 1.56 -8.48
N GLU A 29 8.08 1.81 -7.18
CA GLU A 29 7.12 2.62 -6.44
C GLU A 29 7.81 3.63 -5.53
N GLU A 30 7.22 4.80 -5.40
CA GLU A 30 7.63 5.83 -4.46
C GLU A 30 6.46 6.19 -3.56
N TYR A 31 6.66 6.10 -2.25
CA TYR A 31 5.70 6.54 -1.25
C TYR A 31 6.24 7.79 -0.57
N GLY A 32 5.42 8.83 -0.54
CA GLY A 32 5.71 10.09 0.12
C GLY A 32 4.58 10.51 1.05
N ARG A 33 4.93 11.25 2.11
CA ARG A 33 3.95 11.94 2.94
C ARG A 33 3.81 13.36 2.44
N THR A 34 2.70 13.68 1.78
CA THR A 34 2.45 14.99 1.17
C THR A 34 1.77 15.96 2.14
N ALA A 35 1.11 15.43 3.17
CA ALA A 35 0.53 16.20 4.28
C ALA A 35 0.50 15.35 5.57
N PRO A 36 0.31 15.96 6.76
CA PRO A 36 0.22 15.21 8.02
C PRO A 36 -0.83 14.08 7.99
N ASN A 37 -1.89 14.23 7.21
CA ASN A 37 -2.99 13.28 7.09
C ASN A 37 -3.06 12.62 5.70
N VAL A 38 -2.00 12.69 4.88
CA VAL A 38 -1.98 12.12 3.52
C VAL A 38 -0.64 11.47 3.20
N PHE A 39 -0.70 10.19 2.80
CA PHE A 39 0.36 9.51 2.06
C PHE A 39 -0.05 9.34 0.60
N GLN A 40 0.91 9.47 -0.30
CA GLN A 40 0.72 9.27 -1.72
C GLN A 40 1.77 8.29 -2.23
N SER A 41 1.33 7.34 -3.06
CA SER A 41 2.20 6.46 -3.81
C SER A 41 2.18 6.82 -5.29
N HIS A 42 3.28 6.53 -5.97
CA HIS A 42 3.39 6.60 -7.42
C HIS A 42 4.11 5.36 -7.93
N ARG A 43 3.67 4.82 -9.06
CA ARG A 43 4.32 3.72 -9.78
C ARG A 43 5.07 4.24 -10.99
N TYR A 44 6.19 3.59 -11.28
CA TYR A 44 7.13 3.95 -12.34
C TYR A 44 7.58 2.69 -13.08
N ALA A 45 7.92 2.86 -14.36
CA ALA A 45 8.43 1.78 -15.21
C ALA A 45 9.93 1.51 -15.00
N SER A 46 10.66 2.45 -14.38
CA SER A 46 12.13 2.40 -14.27
C SER A 46 12.64 2.90 -12.91
N ALA A 47 13.88 2.52 -12.59
CA ALA A 47 14.61 2.98 -11.42
C ALA A 47 14.99 4.48 -11.46
N ALA A 48 14.73 5.19 -12.57
CA ALA A 48 14.94 6.63 -12.65
C ALA A 48 13.80 7.43 -11.98
N PHE A 49 12.67 6.78 -11.66
CA PHE A 49 11.49 7.42 -11.07
C PHE A 49 10.97 8.60 -11.89
N ASP A 50 11.05 8.47 -13.22
CA ASP A 50 10.50 9.39 -14.21
C ASP A 50 9.23 8.81 -14.87
N GLY A 51 8.35 9.68 -15.38
CA GLY A 51 7.17 9.24 -16.13
C GLY A 51 6.19 8.39 -15.30
N ARG A 52 5.61 8.97 -14.24
CA ARG A 52 4.59 8.34 -13.39
C ARG A 52 3.51 7.64 -14.24
N SER A 53 3.26 6.36 -13.96
CA SER A 53 2.23 5.59 -14.65
C SER A 53 0.92 5.55 -13.87
N ASP A 54 0.99 5.48 -12.54
CA ASP A 54 -0.17 5.29 -11.66
C ASP A 54 0.16 5.67 -10.21
N GLY A 55 -0.80 5.61 -9.28
CA GLY A 55 -0.57 5.88 -7.87
C GLY A 55 -1.82 5.77 -6.99
N SER A 56 -1.60 5.59 -5.69
CA SER A 56 -2.66 5.54 -4.68
C SER A 56 -2.52 6.67 -3.66
N THR A 57 -3.62 7.02 -3.00
CA THR A 57 -3.64 7.98 -1.90
C THR A 57 -4.21 7.32 -0.65
N ILE A 58 -3.49 7.41 0.46
CA ILE A 58 -3.97 7.01 1.78
C ILE A 58 -4.22 8.28 2.59
N SER A 59 -5.46 8.52 2.99
CA SER A 59 -5.87 9.73 3.70
C SER A 59 -6.45 9.39 5.08
N PHE A 60 -6.22 10.29 6.04
CA PHE A 60 -6.82 10.26 7.36
C PHE A 60 -7.79 11.43 7.53
N LYS A 61 -9.02 11.11 7.91
CA LYS A 61 -10.07 12.10 8.17
C LYS A 61 -11.09 11.54 9.15
N ASP A 62 -11.48 12.34 10.15
CA ASP A 62 -12.53 12.01 11.13
C ASP A 62 -12.36 10.63 11.78
N GLY A 63 -11.10 10.24 12.01
CA GLY A 63 -10.77 8.97 12.66
C GLY A 63 -10.83 7.73 11.76
N GLU A 64 -10.98 7.94 10.45
CA GLU A 64 -10.93 6.90 9.42
C GLU A 64 -9.68 7.04 8.57
N VAL A 65 -9.15 5.90 8.10
CA VAL A 65 -8.04 5.85 7.15
C VAL A 65 -8.53 5.16 5.89
N ILE A 66 -8.49 5.87 4.77
CA ILE A 66 -9.01 5.43 3.47
C ILE A 66 -7.87 5.37 2.47
N SER A 67 -7.73 4.25 1.79
CA SER A 67 -6.83 4.09 0.65
C SER A 67 -7.64 4.11 -0.65
N GLN A 68 -7.20 4.89 -1.64
CA GLN A 68 -7.85 5.02 -2.93
C GLN A 68 -6.86 4.83 -4.08
N TRP A 69 -7.26 4.05 -5.08
CA TRP A 69 -6.51 3.83 -6.30
C TRP A 69 -7.48 3.72 -7.49
N GLY A 70 -7.48 4.73 -8.37
CA GLY A 70 -8.51 4.85 -9.42
C GLY A 70 -9.91 4.92 -8.81
N GLU A 71 -10.79 4.01 -9.22
CA GLU A 71 -12.14 3.85 -8.66
C GLU A 71 -12.19 2.98 -7.39
N PHE A 72 -11.09 2.31 -7.06
CA PHE A 72 -11.05 1.37 -5.96
C PHE A 72 -10.83 2.08 -4.63
N THR A 73 -11.55 1.63 -3.60
CA THR A 73 -11.48 2.20 -2.26
C THR A 73 -11.41 1.10 -1.20
N TRP A 74 -10.51 1.28 -0.24
CA TRP A 74 -10.37 0.46 0.95
C TRP A 74 -10.41 1.30 2.21
N LYS A 75 -10.86 0.69 3.30
CA LYS A 75 -10.84 1.29 4.64
C LYS A 75 -9.92 0.49 5.54
N ALA A 76 -9.06 1.16 6.29
CA ALA A 76 -8.18 0.49 7.24
C ALA A 76 -9.01 -0.23 8.31
N ALA A 77 -8.66 -1.49 8.58
CA ALA A 77 -9.19 -2.29 9.67
C ALA A 77 -8.22 -2.35 10.86
N SER A 78 -6.91 -2.30 10.60
CA SER A 78 -5.89 -2.20 11.65
C SER A 78 -4.64 -1.48 11.12
N ILE A 79 -3.94 -0.79 12.03
CA ILE A 79 -2.62 -0.20 11.79
C ILE A 79 -1.77 -0.45 13.04
N GLY A 80 -0.62 -1.07 12.85
CA GLY A 80 0.35 -1.37 13.90
C GLY A 80 1.77 -1.04 13.44
N ASP A 81 2.75 -1.38 14.28
CA ASP A 81 4.15 -1.01 14.05
C ASP A 81 4.78 -1.79 12.87
N ASP A 82 4.27 -3.00 12.61
CA ASP A 82 4.78 -3.91 11.57
C ASP A 82 3.87 -4.01 10.34
N GLY A 83 2.75 -3.27 10.29
CA GLY A 83 1.85 -3.39 9.16
C GLY A 83 0.51 -2.69 9.31
N ALA A 84 -0.27 -2.76 8.24
CA ALA A 84 -1.61 -2.20 8.18
C ALA A 84 -2.51 -3.04 7.27
N VAL A 85 -3.74 -3.27 7.72
CA VAL A 85 -4.75 -4.06 7.00
C VAL A 85 -5.83 -3.12 6.50
N PHE A 86 -6.23 -3.30 5.26
CA PHE A 86 -7.25 -2.53 4.55
C PHE A 86 -8.32 -3.47 3.97
N GLU A 87 -9.55 -3.30 4.44
CA GLU A 87 -10.71 -4.06 3.96
C GLU A 87 -11.35 -3.34 2.77
N PRO A 88 -11.84 -4.08 1.76
CA PRO A 88 -12.42 -3.48 0.57
C PRO A 88 -13.75 -2.80 0.90
N VAL A 89 -13.93 -1.57 0.42
CA VAL A 89 -15.24 -0.88 0.37
C VAL A 89 -15.81 -0.98 -1.03
N ASN A 90 -14.98 -0.67 -2.03
CA ASN A 90 -15.24 -0.86 -3.45
C ASN A 90 -13.95 -1.34 -4.10
N ALA A 91 -13.55 -2.58 -3.82
CA ALA A 91 -12.29 -3.13 -4.32
C ALA A 91 -12.36 -4.67 -4.38
N PRO A 92 -11.60 -5.32 -5.25
CA PRO A 92 -11.73 -6.77 -5.48
C PRO A 92 -11.13 -7.64 -4.37
N ALA A 93 -10.25 -7.07 -3.54
CA ALA A 93 -9.45 -7.83 -2.58
C ALA A 93 -9.22 -7.03 -1.30
N ARG A 94 -9.09 -7.72 -0.17
CA ARG A 94 -8.43 -7.18 1.03
C ARG A 94 -6.95 -6.95 0.71
N PHE A 95 -6.40 -5.91 1.31
CA PHE A 95 -5.02 -5.52 1.12
C PHE A 95 -4.30 -5.37 2.47
N GLU A 96 -3.05 -5.80 2.54
CA GLU A 96 -2.24 -5.76 3.75
C GLU A 96 -0.81 -5.34 3.42
N TRP A 97 -0.33 -4.31 4.11
CA TRP A 97 1.08 -3.96 4.14
C TRP A 97 1.75 -4.60 5.35
N ARG A 98 2.94 -5.17 5.14
CA ARG A 98 3.78 -5.70 6.20
C ARG A 98 5.21 -5.19 6.04
N ARG A 99 5.76 -4.64 7.12
CA ARG A 99 7.19 -4.35 7.25
C ARG A 99 7.91 -5.64 7.65
N ILE A 100 8.93 -6.01 6.88
CA ILE A 100 9.79 -7.16 7.21
C ILE A 100 11.06 -6.65 7.90
N ASP A 101 11.68 -5.63 7.32
CA ASP A 101 12.84 -4.92 7.86
C ASP A 101 12.88 -3.51 7.25
N ASP A 102 13.94 -2.74 7.52
CA ASP A 102 14.08 -1.35 7.03
C ASP A 102 14.21 -1.23 5.51
N ALA A 103 14.60 -2.32 4.84
CA ALA A 103 14.83 -2.38 3.40
C ALA A 103 13.81 -3.25 2.67
N THR A 104 12.84 -3.86 3.37
CA THR A 104 11.91 -4.83 2.81
C THR A 104 10.48 -4.62 3.31
N LEU A 105 9.54 -4.55 2.36
CA LEU A 105 8.11 -4.61 2.60
C LEU A 105 7.47 -5.79 1.86
N GLU A 106 6.32 -6.22 2.35
CA GLU A 106 5.40 -7.09 1.63
C GLU A 106 4.03 -6.40 1.48
N ALA A 107 3.52 -6.43 0.25
CA ALA A 107 2.13 -6.11 -0.07
C ALA A 107 1.39 -7.42 -0.32
N GLN A 108 0.40 -7.73 0.49
CA GLN A 108 -0.43 -8.92 0.33
C GLN A 108 -1.85 -8.54 -0.07
N GLN A 109 -2.38 -9.25 -1.06
CA GLN A 109 -3.78 -9.20 -1.47
C GLN A 109 -4.46 -10.53 -1.16
N ARG A 110 -5.67 -10.49 -0.59
CA ARG A 110 -6.50 -11.67 -0.35
C ARG A 110 -7.89 -11.46 -0.93
N TRP A 111 -8.39 -12.43 -1.68
CA TRP A 111 -9.72 -12.38 -2.30
C TRP A 111 -10.36 -13.76 -2.32
N ARG A 112 -11.65 -13.84 -2.67
CA ARG A 112 -12.35 -15.11 -2.91
C ARG A 112 -12.63 -15.28 -4.39
N ALA A 113 -12.30 -16.44 -4.93
CA ALA A 113 -12.64 -16.86 -6.28
C ALA A 113 -13.21 -18.29 -6.21
N GLU A 114 -14.35 -18.52 -6.86
CA GLU A 114 -15.00 -19.85 -6.89
C GLU A 114 -15.22 -20.47 -5.49
N GLY A 115 -15.58 -19.64 -4.51
CA GLY A 115 -15.79 -20.05 -3.12
C GLY A 115 -14.50 -20.33 -2.32
N LYS A 116 -13.32 -20.28 -2.95
CA LYS A 116 -12.02 -20.50 -2.32
C LYS A 116 -11.31 -19.18 -2.04
N GLU A 117 -10.59 -19.14 -0.92
CA GLU A 117 -9.69 -18.03 -0.63
C GLU A 117 -8.44 -18.13 -1.51
N GLN A 118 -8.04 -16.99 -2.06
CA GLN A 118 -6.85 -16.80 -2.86
C GLN A 118 -6.01 -15.70 -2.21
N GLN A 119 -4.70 -15.79 -2.38
CA GLN A 119 -3.78 -14.78 -1.91
C GLN A 119 -2.62 -14.57 -2.87
N HIS A 120 -2.13 -13.34 -2.94
CA HIS A 120 -0.92 -12.99 -3.65
C HIS A 120 -0.08 -12.06 -2.78
N THR A 121 1.22 -12.29 -2.72
CA THR A 121 2.16 -11.47 -1.96
C THR A 121 3.23 -10.96 -2.91
N VAL A 122 3.43 -9.64 -2.90
CA VAL A 122 4.49 -8.96 -3.61
C VAL A 122 5.50 -8.49 -2.59
N ARG A 123 6.76 -8.87 -2.77
CA ARG A 123 7.88 -8.35 -1.99
C ARG A 123 8.46 -7.13 -2.67
N LEU A 124 8.67 -6.08 -1.89
CA LEU A 124 9.31 -4.85 -2.32
C LEU A 124 10.62 -4.65 -1.56
N THR A 125 11.68 -4.31 -2.29
CA THR A 125 12.99 -3.98 -1.72
C THR A 125 13.30 -2.51 -1.94
N ARG A 126 13.88 -1.85 -0.95
CA ARG A 126 14.27 -0.45 -1.05
C ARG A 126 15.31 -0.24 -2.16
N VAL A 127 15.21 0.91 -2.84
CA VAL A 127 16.14 1.37 -3.90
C VAL A 127 17.08 2.42 -3.34
#